data_AF-A0A1R4HPY9-F1
#
_entry.id   AF-A0A1R4HPY9-F1
#
_cell.length_a   1.000
_cell.length_b   1.000
_cell.length_c   1.000
_cell.angle_alpha   90.00
_cell.angle_beta   90.00
_cell.angle_gamma   90.00
#
_symmetry.space_group_name_H-M   'P 1'
#
loop_
_entity.id
_entity.type
_entity.pdbx_description
1 polymer ?
#
loop_
_entity_poly.entity_id
_entity_poly.type
_entity_poly.pdbx_seq_one_letter_code
_entity_poly.pdbx_strand_id
1 'polypeptide(L)'
;MYRRKLRHSRVKNLYKFASAKNHSVLTVELSLEFDACFQFEYSDDVLLYEAQPEGFSYCYEAKALPYTPDFRLVNTLGIATLVEIKSVSIFQKYDAKQRPIAVGSLMIN
;
A
#
# COMPACT_ATOMS: atom_id res chain seq x y z
N MET A 1 -5.95 10.61 12.81
CA MET A 1 -5.37 9.36 12.27
C MET A 1 -6.36 8.24 12.51
N TYR A 2 -6.43 7.24 11.62
CA TYR A 2 -7.39 6.13 11.77
C TYR A 2 -6.80 4.83 11.18
N ARG A 3 -7.14 3.67 11.78
CA ARG A 3 -6.77 2.37 11.22
C ARG A 3 -7.96 1.73 10.52
N ARG A 4 -7.79 1.35 9.25
CA ARG A 4 -8.83 0.63 8.49
C ARG A 4 -9.01 -0.77 9.07
N LYS A 5 -10.26 -1.20 9.22
CA LYS A 5 -10.60 -2.60 9.48
C LYS A 5 -11.02 -3.26 8.17
N LEU A 6 -10.14 -4.10 7.61
CA LEU A 6 -10.48 -4.89 6.42
C LEU A 6 -11.60 -5.86 6.78
N ARG A 7 -12.65 -5.88 5.94
CA ARG A 7 -13.81 -6.76 6.12
C ARG A 7 -13.98 -7.59 4.86
N HIS A 8 -14.43 -8.82 5.03
CA HIS A 8 -14.79 -9.66 3.91
C HIS A 8 -15.94 -9.01 3.14
N SER A 9 -15.76 -8.82 1.84
CA SER A 9 -16.82 -8.35 0.93
C SER A 9 -17.33 -9.54 0.12
N ARG A 10 -18.54 -9.43 -0.43
CA ARG A 10 -19.03 -10.39 -1.44
C ARG A 10 -18.30 -10.28 -2.78
N VAL A 11 -17.61 -9.16 -3.01
CA VAL A 11 -17.06 -8.79 -4.33
C VAL A 11 -15.54 -8.67 -4.31
N LYS A 12 -14.92 -8.52 -3.13
CA LYS A 12 -13.46 -8.42 -2.99
C LYS A 12 -12.93 -9.60 -2.19
N ASN A 13 -11.94 -10.27 -2.76
CA ASN A 13 -11.17 -11.28 -2.08
C ASN A 13 -10.15 -10.60 -1.15
N LEU A 14 -10.01 -11.13 0.05
CA LEU A 14 -8.90 -10.78 0.93
C LEU A 14 -7.81 -11.84 0.78
N TYR A 15 -6.58 -11.40 0.59
CA TYR A 15 -5.41 -12.28 0.52
C TYR A 15 -4.66 -12.21 1.85
N LYS A 16 -4.07 -13.33 2.26
CA LYS A 16 -3.30 -13.43 3.50
C LYS A 16 -1.88 -13.85 3.18
N PHE A 17 -0.92 -12.99 3.48
CA PHE A 17 0.50 -13.25 3.26
C PHE A 17 1.20 -13.49 4.59
N ALA A 18 1.78 -14.67 4.79
CA ALA A 18 2.56 -14.98 5.98
C ALA A 18 3.99 -14.45 5.81
N SER A 19 4.38 -13.44 6.58
CA SER A 19 5.69 -12.83 6.53
C SER A 19 6.54 -13.29 7.71
N ALA A 20 7.71 -13.85 7.39
CA ALA A 20 8.73 -14.11 8.40
C ALA A 20 9.39 -12.79 8.81
N LYS A 21 9.67 -11.89 7.85
CA LYS A 21 10.28 -10.59 8.08
C LYS A 21 9.50 -9.71 9.06
N ASN A 22 8.18 -9.70 8.96
CA ASN A 22 7.30 -8.92 9.84
C ASN A 22 6.76 -9.72 11.03
N HIS A 23 7.15 -10.99 11.16
CA HIS A 23 6.65 -11.92 12.18
C HIS A 23 5.12 -11.95 12.30
N SER A 24 4.40 -11.83 11.18
CA SER A 24 2.95 -11.67 11.16
C SER A 24 2.33 -12.06 9.82
N VAL A 25 1.01 -12.25 9.84
CA VAL A 25 0.22 -12.45 8.61
C VAL A 25 -0.39 -11.13 8.19
N LEU A 26 0.00 -10.62 7.03
CA LEU A 26 -0.56 -9.43 6.42
C LEU A 26 -1.85 -9.77 5.68
N THR A 27 -2.82 -8.86 5.70
CA THR A 27 -4.06 -8.97 4.91
C THR A 27 -4.11 -7.84 3.90
N VAL A 28 -4.30 -8.17 2.62
CA VAL A 28 -4.32 -7.22 1.50
C VAL A 28 -5.58 -7.39 0.65
N GLU A 29 -6.01 -6.35 -0.07
CA GLU A 29 -7.30 -6.30 -0.78
C GLU A 29 -7.20 -6.67 -2.26
N LEU A 30 -5.99 -6.72 -2.84
CA LEU A 30 -5.77 -7.00 -4.26
C LEU A 30 -4.69 -8.07 -4.47
N SER A 31 -4.82 -8.84 -5.56
CA SER A 31 -3.80 -9.83 -5.94
C SER A 31 -2.44 -9.17 -6.22
N LEU A 32 -2.44 -7.98 -6.84
CA LEU A 32 -1.20 -7.26 -7.11
C LEU A 32 -0.48 -6.81 -5.82
N GLU A 33 -1.24 -6.45 -4.78
CA GLU A 33 -0.69 -6.16 -3.45
C GLU A 33 -0.09 -7.43 -2.83
N PHE A 34 -0.76 -8.58 -3.01
CA PHE A 34 -0.27 -9.87 -2.55
C PHE A 34 1.05 -10.26 -3.25
N ASP A 35 1.14 -10.03 -4.56
CA ASP A 35 2.37 -10.28 -5.33
C ASP A 35 3.51 -9.35 -4.88
N ALA A 36 3.21 -8.08 -4.58
CA ALA A 36 4.18 -7.12 -4.07
C ALA A 36 4.78 -7.55 -2.71
N CYS A 37 4.02 -8.26 -1.86
CA CYS A 37 4.54 -8.78 -0.60
C CYS A 37 5.75 -9.70 -0.80
N PHE A 38 5.82 -10.48 -1.88
CA PHE A 38 7.00 -11.31 -2.16
C PHE A 38 8.25 -10.47 -2.42
N GLN A 39 8.11 -9.35 -3.13
CA GLN A 39 9.24 -8.43 -3.37
C GLN A 39 9.73 -7.81 -2.05
N PHE A 40 8.81 -7.41 -1.17
CA PHE A 40 9.17 -6.85 0.13
C PHE A 40 9.79 -7.89 1.07
N GLU A 41 9.27 -9.12 1.07
CA GLU A 41 9.77 -10.22 1.90
C GLU A 41 11.23 -10.58 1.57
N TYR A 42 11.57 -10.62 0.29
CA TYR A 42 12.88 -11.10 -0.17
C TYR A 42 13.88 -9.99 -0.54
N SER A 43 13.50 -8.71 -0.49
CA SER A 43 14.43 -7.61 -0.67
C SER A 43 15.28 -7.37 0.58
N ASP A 44 16.61 -7.37 0.45
CA ASP A 44 17.55 -7.08 1.54
C ASP A 44 17.44 -5.62 2.03
N ASP A 45 16.99 -4.71 1.17
CA ASP A 45 16.83 -3.29 1.50
C ASP A 45 15.59 -3.01 2.35
N VAL A 46 14.64 -3.94 2.42
CA VAL A 46 13.41 -3.80 3.22
C VAL A 46 13.59 -4.51 4.56
N LEU A 47 13.52 -3.76 5.66
CA LEU A 47 13.55 -4.32 7.02
C LEU A 47 12.16 -4.70 7.53
N LEU A 48 11.16 -3.87 7.24
CA LEU A 48 9.80 -4.03 7.74
C LEU A 48 8.82 -3.46 6.72
N TYR A 49 7.64 -4.06 6.62
CA TYR A 49 6.55 -3.49 5.84
C TYR A 49 5.21 -3.66 6.53
N GLU A 50 4.33 -2.66 6.36
CA GLU A 50 2.97 -2.67 6.90
C GLU A 50 1.98 -2.48 5.77
N ALA A 51 1.04 -3.42 5.62
CA ALA A 51 -0.09 -3.27 4.70
C ALA A 51 -1.16 -2.38 5.33
N GLN A 52 -1.71 -1.45 4.54
CA GLN A 52 -2.77 -0.51 4.92
C GLN A 52 -2.47 0.15 6.30
N PRO A 53 -1.32 0.84 6.44
CA PRO A 53 -0.87 1.44 7.69
C PRO A 53 -1.85 2.52 8.18
N GLU A 54 -1.49 3.19 9.28
CA GLU A 54 -2.32 4.26 9.81
C GLU A 54 -2.61 5.35 8.75
N GLY A 55 -3.90 5.55 8.48
CA GLY A 55 -4.38 6.53 7.52
C GLY A 55 -4.36 7.94 8.08
N PHE A 56 -4.22 8.91 7.18
CA PHE A 56 -4.29 10.33 7.48
C PHE A 56 -5.36 11.02 6.63
N SER A 57 -5.67 12.26 6.95
CA SER A 57 -6.60 13.09 6.19
C SER A 57 -5.85 14.23 5.53
N TYR A 58 -6.25 14.58 4.31
CA TYR A 58 -5.70 15.72 3.57
C TYR A 58 -6.84 16.62 3.10
N CYS A 59 -6.54 17.91 2.92
CA CYS A 59 -7.50 18.88 2.41
C CYS A 59 -7.39 18.98 0.89
N TYR A 60 -8.50 18.81 0.19
CA TYR A 60 -8.60 19.01 -1.25
C TYR A 60 -9.95 19.66 -1.57
N GLU A 61 -9.94 20.78 -2.30
CA GLU A 61 -11.16 21.56 -2.63
C GLU A 61 -12.06 21.83 -1.40
N ALA A 62 -11.45 22.30 -0.30
CA ALA A 62 -12.11 22.56 0.99
C ALA A 62 -12.79 21.33 1.64
N LYS A 63 -12.50 20.11 1.17
CA LYS A 63 -12.96 18.85 1.76
C LYS A 63 -11.80 18.12 2.43
N ALA A 64 -12.03 17.64 3.65
CA ALA A 64 -11.13 16.71 4.31
C ALA A 64 -11.39 15.30 3.76
N LEU A 65 -10.40 14.75 3.07
CA LEU A 65 -10.45 13.42 2.46
C LEU A 65 -9.54 12.45 3.20
N PRO A 66 -10.01 11.23 3.51
CA PRO A 66 -9.17 10.20 4.08
C PRO A 66 -8.24 9.59 3.02
N TYR A 67 -7.01 9.28 3.41
CA TYR A 67 -6.05 8.54 2.60
C TYR A 67 -5.37 7.48 3.47
N THR A 68 -5.27 6.27 2.92
CA THR A 68 -4.47 5.18 3.47
C THR A 68 -3.68 4.61 2.30
N PRO A 69 -2.33 4.65 2.34
CA PRO A 69 -1.51 4.03 1.32
C PRO A 69 -1.67 2.51 1.38
N ASP A 70 -1.33 1.81 0.30
CA ASP A 70 -1.40 0.35 0.28
C ASP A 70 -0.34 -0.26 1.20
N PHE A 71 0.86 0.31 1.24
CA PHE A 71 1.95 -0.13 2.12
C PHE A 71 2.76 1.02 2.71
N ARG A 72 3.40 0.75 3.86
CA ARG A 72 4.54 1.50 4.39
C ARG A 72 5.74 0.57 4.51
N LEU A 73 6.84 0.89 3.84
CA LEU A 73 8.11 0.16 3.93
C LEU A 73 9.08 0.92 4.83
N VAL A 74 9.90 0.20 5.58
CA VAL A 74 11.06 0.75 6.29
C VAL A 74 12.30 0.09 5.73
N ASN A 75 13.24 0.90 5.24
CA ASN A 75 14.48 0.38 4.67
C ASN A 75 15.58 0.14 5.71
N THR A 76 16.72 -0.41 5.29
CA THR A 76 17.90 -0.66 6.14
C THR A 76 18.48 0.57 6.82
N LEU A 77 18.21 1.77 6.29
CA LEU A 77 18.58 3.06 6.88
C LEU A 77 17.52 3.60 7.86
N GLY A 78 16.43 2.87 8.09
CA GLY A 78 15.32 3.29 8.94
C GLY A 78 14.38 4.31 8.29
N ILE A 79 14.56 4.61 7.00
CA ILE A 79 13.72 5.55 6.26
C ILE A 79 12.41 4.87 5.88
N ALA A 80 11.30 5.55 6.16
CA ALA A 80 9.97 5.06 5.85
C ALA A 80 9.44 5.63 4.53
N THR A 81 8.94 4.76 3.66
CA THR A 81 8.35 5.12 2.37
C THR A 81 6.91 4.61 2.27
N LEU A 82 6.00 5.46 1.81
CA LEU A 82 4.61 5.08 1.51
C LEU A 82 4.52 4.63 0.05
N VAL A 83 3.89 3.48 -0.18
CA VAL A 83 3.80 2.83 -1.49
C VAL A 83 2.34 2.56 -1.81
N GLU A 84 1.95 2.92 -3.04
CA GLU A 84 0.64 2.59 -3.63
C GLU A 84 0.86 1.59 -4.76
N ILE A 85 0.11 0.50 -4.74
CA ILE A 85 0.21 -0.55 -5.73
C ILE A 85 -0.93 -0.37 -6.73
N LYS A 86 -0.57 -0.11 -7.99
CA LYS A 86 -1.51 0.08 -9.09
C LYS A 86 -0.96 -0.57 -10.36
N SER A 87 -1.84 -1.15 -11.16
CA SER A 87 -1.43 -1.58 -12.51
C SER A 87 -1.12 -0.37 -13.38
N VAL A 88 -0.20 -0.54 -14.33
CA VAL A 88 0.23 0.53 -15.25
C VAL A 88 -0.95 1.17 -15.98
N SER A 89 -1.89 0.36 -16.48
CA SER A 89 -3.07 0.83 -17.20
C SER A 89 -4.01 1.68 -16.34
N ILE A 90 -4.09 1.38 -15.05
CA ILE A 90 -4.85 2.18 -14.09
C ILE A 90 -4.10 3.46 -13.77
N PHE A 91 -2.79 3.38 -13.51
CA PHE A 91 -1.94 4.53 -13.22
C PHE A 91 -2.03 5.59 -14.32
N GLN A 92 -1.88 5.19 -15.59
CA GLN A 92 -1.99 6.09 -16.74
C GLN A 92 -3.33 6.84 -16.81
N LYS A 93 -4.44 6.20 -16.41
CA LYS A 93 -5.77 6.84 -16.35
C LYS A 93 -5.90 7.83 -15.19
N TYR A 94 -5.19 7.60 -14.08
CA TYR A 94 -5.21 8.48 -12.92
C TYR A 94 -4.35 9.71 -13.13
N ASP A 95 -3.16 9.53 -13.71
CA ASP A 95 -2.24 10.62 -14.06
C ASP A 95 -2.90 11.61 -15.03
N ALA A 96 -3.56 11.08 -16.08
CA ALA A 96 -4.37 11.86 -17.02
C ALA A 96 -5.54 12.62 -16.37
N LYS A 97 -5.92 12.31 -15.12
CA LYS A 97 -7.02 12.95 -14.37
C LYS A 97 -6.55 13.86 -13.22
N GLN A 98 -5.25 14.10 -13.06
CA GLN A 98 -4.66 15.02 -12.06
C GLN A 98 -5.22 14.87 -10.63
N ARG A 99 -5.47 13.65 -10.16
CA ARG A 99 -5.72 13.48 -8.71
C ARG A 99 -4.37 13.58 -7.99
N PRO A 100 -4.26 14.32 -6.87
CA PRO A 100 -3.00 14.39 -6.13
C PRO A 100 -2.70 13.02 -5.53
N ILE A 101 -1.78 12.28 -6.14
CA ILE A 101 -1.24 11.04 -5.59
C ILE A 101 0.12 11.39 -5.02
N ALA A 102 0.22 11.54 -3.70
CA ALA A 102 1.50 11.70 -3.02
C ALA A 102 2.12 10.31 -2.81
N VAL A 103 2.75 9.72 -3.83
CA VAL A 103 3.31 8.37 -3.73
C VAL A 103 4.63 8.25 -4.49
N GLY A 104 5.66 7.74 -3.78
CA GLY A 104 6.85 7.16 -4.39
C GLY A 104 6.49 5.81 -5.02
N SER A 105 6.52 5.75 -6.35
CA SER A 105 6.03 4.60 -7.12
C SER A 105 7.11 3.54 -7.26
N LEU A 106 6.82 2.29 -6.88
CA LEU A 106 7.58 1.12 -7.31
C LEU A 106 6.76 0.45 -8.43
N MET A 107 7.15 0.70 -9.69
CA MET A 107 6.56 -0.02 -10.83
C MET A 107 7.21 -1.40 -10.92
N ILE A 108 6.43 -2.44 -10.69
CA ILE A 108 6.84 -3.83 -10.87
C ILE A 108 6.52 -4.21 -12.32
N ASN A 109 7.55 -4.52 -13.11
CA ASN A 109 7.46 -5.04 -14.49
C ASN A 109 7.33 -6.56 -14.48
#